data_AF-D1NZA6-F1
#
_entry.id   AF-D1NZA6-F1
#
_cell.length_a   1.000
_cell.length_b   1.000
_cell.length_c   1.000
_cell.angle_alpha   90.00
_cell.angle_beta   90.00
_cell.angle_gamma   90.00
#
_symmetry.space_group_name_H-M   'P 1'
#
loop_
_entity.id
_entity.type
_entity.pdbx_description
1 polymer ?
#
loop_
_entity_poly.entity_id
_entity_poly.type
_entity_poly.pdbx_seq_one_letter_code
_entity_poly.pdbx_strand_id
1 'polypeptide(L)'
;MKFLYLKTALVSLFSLLILQGCAKSRSFSPPLHGESVHFAATVPNALEVLPISATYRSKICRKERRNANGGSYTIPGVHRAMYPLSIGQPNQVKVSIPELGGGQCDWKLSNIKFEVKLKDPSKIDPLITENFGVEATFVFDNNAPQVFDGGYEKKSGNINETLILFPLISEFFLNGYVKQFRLIAKNETITYKVKNAKNINIFVDYKSSMTSYFIGVKKKENDKMATLIYPNGKKEYTREIFPDYKKLLEISESNNMK
;
A
#
# COMPACT_ATOMS: atom_id res chain seq x y z
N MET A 1 71.95 -2.75 -26.92
CA MET A 1 70.80 -3.65 -26.67
C MET A 1 70.62 -3.77 -25.16
N LYS A 2 69.36 -3.80 -24.70
CA LYS A 2 68.86 -4.13 -23.35
C LYS A 2 68.61 -2.97 -22.38
N PHE A 3 67.33 -2.57 -22.41
CA PHE A 3 66.55 -1.87 -21.40
C PHE A 3 66.71 -2.46 -20.00
N LEU A 4 66.94 -1.58 -19.01
CA LEU A 4 66.62 -1.85 -17.59
C LEU A 4 65.52 -0.86 -17.17
N TYR A 5 64.29 -1.12 -17.61
CA TYR A 5 63.10 -0.43 -17.12
C TYR A 5 62.34 -1.41 -16.22
N LEU A 6 61.91 -0.91 -15.06
CA LEU A 6 60.60 -1.22 -14.49
C LEU A 6 60.35 -2.66 -14.01
N LYS A 7 61.04 -3.10 -12.94
CA LYS A 7 60.71 -4.39 -12.29
C LYS A 7 60.03 -4.31 -10.92
N THR A 8 59.87 -3.14 -10.33
CA THR A 8 59.30 -3.02 -8.97
C THR A 8 57.96 -2.30 -8.88
N ALA A 9 57.46 -1.68 -9.96
CA ALA A 9 56.16 -1.01 -9.95
C ALA A 9 54.97 -1.91 -10.37
N LEU A 10 55.22 -3.06 -11.02
CA LEU A 10 54.15 -3.87 -11.61
C LEU A 10 53.46 -4.83 -10.62
N VAL A 11 54.12 -5.18 -9.52
CA VAL A 11 53.56 -6.13 -8.52
C VAL A 11 52.58 -5.42 -7.57
N SER A 12 52.74 -4.11 -7.37
CA SER A 12 51.84 -3.31 -6.51
C SER A 12 50.49 -2.99 -7.15
N LEU A 13 50.35 -3.11 -8.48
CA LEU A 13 49.10 -2.78 -9.17
C LEU A 13 48.11 -3.96 -9.23
N PHE A 14 48.58 -5.20 -9.00
CA PHE A 14 47.74 -6.40 -9.05
C PHE A 14 47.04 -6.72 -7.71
N SER A 15 47.51 -6.15 -6.60
CA SER A 15 46.96 -6.40 -5.25
C SER A 15 45.69 -5.60 -4.94
N LEU A 16 45.35 -4.60 -5.75
CA LEU A 16 44.19 -3.72 -5.53
C LEU A 16 42.87 -4.25 -6.12
N LEU A 17 42.89 -5.38 -6.85
CA LEU A 17 41.71 -5.90 -7.56
C LEU A 17 40.91 -6.97 -6.79
N ILE A 18 41.33 -7.38 -5.58
CA ILE A 18 40.72 -8.53 -4.88
C ILE A 18 39.76 -8.12 -3.74
N LEU A 19 39.50 -6.81 -3.55
CA LEU A 19 38.56 -6.35 -2.51
C LEU A 19 37.10 -6.22 -2.98
N GLN A 20 36.77 -6.60 -4.21
CA GLN A 20 35.37 -6.84 -4.57
C GLN A 20 34.96 -8.23 -4.06
N GLY A 21 34.65 -8.31 -2.77
CA GLY A 21 33.95 -9.48 -2.23
C GLY A 21 32.74 -9.77 -3.13
N CYS A 22 32.54 -11.04 -3.50
CA CYS A 22 31.45 -11.49 -4.37
C CYS A 22 30.08 -11.16 -3.77
N ALA A 23 29.65 -9.90 -3.91
CA ALA A 23 28.30 -9.50 -3.62
C ALA A 23 27.42 -10.16 -4.67
N LYS A 24 26.62 -11.15 -4.25
CA LYS A 24 25.63 -11.77 -5.14
C LYS A 24 24.80 -10.67 -5.81
N SER A 25 24.67 -10.76 -7.13
CA SER A 25 23.90 -9.79 -7.89
C SER A 25 22.46 -9.78 -7.37
N ARG A 26 21.95 -8.60 -7.03
CA ARG A 26 20.57 -8.42 -6.58
C ARG A 26 19.60 -8.22 -7.73
N SER A 27 19.93 -8.76 -8.91
CA SER A 27 19.11 -8.64 -10.10
C SER A 27 17.69 -9.15 -9.85
N PHE A 28 16.74 -8.46 -10.45
CA PHE A 28 15.34 -8.87 -10.52
C PHE A 28 15.08 -9.20 -11.99
N SER A 29 14.89 -10.49 -12.26
CA SER A 29 14.77 -11.02 -13.61
C SER A 29 13.73 -12.14 -13.59
N PRO A 30 12.43 -11.77 -13.56
CA PRO A 30 11.35 -12.73 -13.63
C PRO A 30 11.51 -13.66 -14.85
N PRO A 31 11.19 -14.96 -14.72
CA PRO A 31 11.25 -15.89 -15.84
C PRO A 31 10.19 -15.52 -16.90
N LEU A 32 10.54 -15.61 -18.18
CA LEU A 32 9.69 -15.22 -19.31
C LEU A 32 8.33 -15.95 -19.35
N HIS A 33 8.30 -17.22 -18.93
CA HIS A 33 7.09 -18.06 -18.87
C HIS A 33 6.73 -18.44 -17.43
N GLY A 34 6.99 -17.54 -16.48
CA GLY A 34 6.65 -17.73 -15.08
C GLY A 34 5.15 -17.62 -14.80
N GLU A 35 4.71 -18.30 -13.75
CA GLU A 35 3.36 -18.08 -13.20
C GLU A 35 3.22 -16.64 -12.68
N SER A 36 2.01 -16.11 -12.79
CA SER A 36 1.68 -14.76 -12.36
C SER A 36 0.38 -14.76 -11.57
N VAL A 37 0.26 -13.81 -10.65
CA VAL A 37 -1.01 -13.40 -10.05
C VAL A 37 -1.63 -12.34 -10.96
N HIS A 38 -2.86 -12.57 -11.38
CA HIS A 38 -3.64 -11.63 -12.16
C HIS A 38 -4.49 -10.79 -11.22
N PHE A 39 -4.27 -9.48 -11.24
CA PHE A 39 -5.03 -8.51 -10.48
C PHE A 39 -5.96 -7.74 -11.43
N ALA A 40 -7.21 -7.56 -11.03
CA ALA A 40 -8.16 -6.66 -11.66
C ALA A 40 -8.96 -5.88 -10.61
N ALA A 41 -9.36 -4.67 -10.96
CA ALA A 41 -10.29 -3.91 -10.17
C ALA A 41 -11.29 -3.13 -11.04
N THR A 42 -12.52 -3.04 -10.57
CA THR A 42 -13.55 -2.13 -11.10
C THR A 42 -13.66 -0.95 -10.16
N VAL A 43 -13.33 0.25 -10.65
CA VAL A 43 -13.17 1.47 -9.85
C VAL A 43 -13.98 2.62 -10.45
N PRO A 44 -14.89 3.26 -9.69
CA PRO A 44 -15.68 4.39 -10.17
C PRO A 44 -14.81 5.55 -10.66
N ASN A 45 -15.27 6.26 -11.71
CA ASN A 45 -14.56 7.38 -12.37
C ASN A 45 -14.10 8.51 -11.43
N ALA A 46 -14.77 8.70 -10.30
CA ALA A 46 -14.41 9.71 -9.30
C ALA A 46 -13.11 9.38 -8.56
N LEU A 47 -12.71 8.10 -8.58
CA LEU A 47 -11.52 7.60 -7.91
C LEU A 47 -10.41 7.30 -8.93
N GLU A 48 -9.19 7.26 -8.44
CA GLU A 48 -8.02 6.81 -9.18
C GLU A 48 -7.28 5.72 -8.42
N VAL A 49 -6.58 4.88 -9.16
CA VAL A 49 -5.83 3.75 -8.63
C VAL A 49 -4.34 3.98 -8.89
N LEU A 50 -3.51 3.70 -7.89
CA LEU A 50 -2.06 3.73 -8.07
C LEU A 50 -1.54 2.41 -8.68
N PRO A 51 -0.36 2.40 -9.31
CA PRO A 51 0.30 1.17 -9.73
C PRO A 51 0.36 0.14 -8.59
N ILE A 52 0.21 -1.15 -8.92
CA ILE A 52 0.29 -2.19 -7.89
C ILE A 52 1.72 -2.25 -7.34
N SER A 53 1.84 -2.00 -6.04
CA SER A 53 3.10 -2.13 -5.32
C SER A 53 3.29 -3.58 -4.90
N ALA A 54 4.22 -4.28 -5.54
CA ALA A 54 4.59 -5.64 -5.19
C ALA A 54 5.87 -5.68 -4.35
N THR A 55 5.85 -6.50 -3.30
CA THR A 55 7.02 -6.82 -2.49
C THR A 55 7.43 -8.26 -2.72
N TYR A 56 8.69 -8.47 -3.08
CA TYR A 56 9.32 -9.78 -3.17
C TYR A 56 10.31 -9.97 -2.03
N ARG A 57 10.46 -11.22 -1.58
CA ARG A 57 11.45 -11.61 -0.57
C ARG A 57 12.38 -12.68 -1.07
N SER A 58 13.59 -12.67 -0.54
CA SER A 58 14.61 -13.68 -0.81
C SER A 58 15.18 -14.23 0.49
N LYS A 59 15.22 -15.56 0.59
CA LYS A 59 15.96 -16.25 1.66
C LYS A 59 17.46 -16.33 1.35
N ILE A 60 17.85 -16.16 0.08
CA ILE A 60 19.23 -16.25 -0.41
C ILE A 60 19.96 -14.92 -0.21
N CYS A 61 19.44 -13.85 -0.79
CA CYS A 61 19.97 -12.51 -0.67
C CYS A 61 19.46 -11.87 0.60
N ARG A 62 20.06 -12.22 1.73
CA ARG A 62 19.68 -11.70 3.04
C ARG A 62 20.19 -10.27 3.26
N LYS A 63 19.54 -9.53 4.13
CA LYS A 63 19.96 -8.20 4.57
C LYS A 63 20.40 -8.25 6.03
N GLU A 64 21.59 -7.74 6.31
CA GLU A 64 22.07 -7.57 7.68
C GLU A 64 21.34 -6.40 8.36
N ARG A 65 21.06 -6.59 9.64
CA ARG A 65 20.48 -5.62 10.57
C ARG A 65 21.25 -5.69 11.88
N ARG A 66 21.24 -4.59 12.63
CA ARG A 66 21.80 -4.54 13.98
C ARG A 66 20.69 -4.56 14.99
N ASN A 67 20.87 -5.32 16.05
CA ASN A 67 20.01 -5.29 17.22
C ASN A 67 20.41 -4.13 18.15
N ALA A 68 19.62 -3.89 19.20
CA ALA A 68 19.86 -2.81 20.16
C ALA A 68 21.20 -2.91 20.88
N ASN A 69 21.76 -4.13 21.00
CA ASN A 69 23.03 -4.40 21.67
C ASN A 69 24.22 -4.35 20.69
N GLY A 70 24.01 -3.87 19.45
CA GLY A 70 25.05 -3.77 18.42
C GLY A 70 25.39 -5.07 17.69
N GLY A 71 24.80 -6.20 18.09
CA GLY A 71 24.96 -7.49 17.41
C GLY A 71 24.28 -7.53 16.04
N SER A 72 24.92 -8.18 15.08
CA SER A 72 24.37 -8.36 13.73
C SER A 72 23.43 -9.56 13.66
N TYR A 73 22.30 -9.41 13.00
CA TYR A 73 21.43 -10.50 12.58
C TYR A 73 21.00 -10.28 11.13
N THR A 74 20.52 -11.33 10.47
CA THR A 74 20.09 -11.23 9.07
C THR A 74 18.60 -11.48 8.93
N ILE A 75 17.96 -10.70 8.08
CA ILE A 75 16.57 -10.88 7.66
C ILE A 75 16.53 -11.26 6.17
N PRO A 76 15.43 -11.88 5.69
CA PRO A 76 15.22 -12.05 4.26
C PRO A 76 15.40 -10.72 3.51
N GLY A 77 16.01 -10.77 2.33
CA GLY A 77 16.08 -9.61 1.45
C GLY A 77 14.69 -9.18 1.01
N VAL A 78 14.58 -7.91 0.62
CA VAL A 78 13.35 -7.33 0.11
C VAL A 78 13.66 -6.62 -1.21
N HIS A 79 12.85 -6.91 -2.23
CA HIS A 79 12.81 -6.19 -3.50
C HIS A 79 11.40 -5.64 -3.69
N ARG A 80 11.28 -4.40 -4.17
CA ARG A 80 9.98 -3.77 -4.47
C ARG A 80 9.90 -3.46 -5.95
N ALA A 81 8.76 -3.78 -6.54
CA ALA A 81 8.46 -3.49 -7.93
C ALA A 81 7.08 -2.82 -8.03
N MET A 82 6.95 -1.85 -8.91
CA MET A 82 5.67 -1.20 -9.23
C MET A 82 5.20 -1.73 -10.58
N TYR A 83 3.96 -2.17 -10.64
CA TYR A 83 3.35 -2.67 -11.86
C TYR A 83 2.27 -1.70 -12.33
N PRO A 84 2.49 -0.97 -13.45
CA PRO A 84 1.49 -0.05 -13.97
C PRO A 84 0.25 -0.83 -14.41
N LEU A 85 -0.91 -0.22 -14.19
CA LEU A 85 -2.19 -0.80 -14.53
C LEU A 85 -2.52 -0.53 -15.99
N SER A 86 -2.98 -1.57 -16.69
CA SER A 86 -3.57 -1.44 -18.01
C SER A 86 -5.06 -1.20 -17.89
N ILE A 87 -5.61 -0.30 -18.70
CA ILE A 87 -7.04 -0.05 -18.76
C ILE A 87 -7.69 -1.18 -19.58
N GLY A 88 -8.72 -1.80 -19.01
CA GLY A 88 -9.55 -2.81 -19.66
C GLY A 88 -10.80 -2.18 -20.27
N GLN A 89 -11.97 -2.62 -19.82
CA GLN A 89 -13.25 -1.94 -20.08
C GLN A 89 -13.32 -0.60 -19.32
N PRO A 90 -14.34 0.26 -19.59
CA PRO A 90 -14.55 1.47 -18.78
C PRO A 90 -14.55 1.14 -17.29
N ASN A 91 -13.84 1.94 -16.49
CA ASN A 91 -13.69 1.76 -15.04
C ASN A 91 -12.97 0.47 -14.60
N GLN A 92 -12.39 -0.31 -15.52
CA GLN A 92 -11.65 -1.52 -15.17
C GLN A 92 -10.15 -1.35 -15.40
N VAL A 93 -9.38 -1.77 -14.40
CA VAL A 93 -7.92 -1.82 -14.45
C VAL A 93 -7.45 -3.26 -14.23
N LYS A 94 -6.36 -3.64 -14.89
CA LYS A 94 -5.78 -4.98 -14.74
C LYS A 94 -4.26 -4.98 -14.85
N VAL A 95 -3.63 -5.95 -14.21
CA VAL A 95 -2.19 -6.20 -14.34
C VAL A 95 -1.86 -7.65 -13.98
N SER A 96 -0.78 -8.18 -14.57
CA SER A 96 -0.23 -9.49 -14.20
C SER A 96 1.10 -9.29 -13.49
N ILE A 97 1.24 -9.92 -12.32
CA ILE A 97 2.38 -9.75 -11.43
C ILE A 97 3.09 -11.11 -11.30
N PRO A 98 4.35 -11.25 -11.76
CA PRO A 98 5.09 -12.50 -11.65
C PRO A 98 5.17 -13.00 -10.21
N GLU A 99 4.95 -14.29 -9.98
CA GLU A 99 5.13 -14.88 -8.64
C GLU A 99 6.62 -15.02 -8.28
N LEU A 100 7.44 -15.22 -9.31
CA LEU A 100 8.89 -15.31 -9.20
C LEU A 100 9.52 -14.07 -9.81
N GLY A 101 10.30 -13.35 -9.01
CA GLY A 101 11.21 -12.30 -9.47
C GLY A 101 12.56 -12.83 -9.97
N GLY A 102 12.82 -14.13 -9.78
CA GLY A 102 13.99 -14.83 -10.32
C GLY A 102 15.33 -14.20 -9.91
N GLY A 103 16.29 -14.23 -10.83
CA GLY A 103 17.66 -13.79 -10.60
C GLY A 103 18.43 -14.65 -9.60
N GLN A 104 19.65 -14.23 -9.25
CA GLN A 104 20.52 -14.97 -8.31
C GLN A 104 19.97 -15.00 -6.87
N CYS A 105 19.00 -14.13 -6.58
CA CYS A 105 18.35 -14.06 -5.29
C CYS A 105 17.11 -14.95 -5.18
N ASP A 106 16.63 -15.59 -6.25
CA ASP A 106 15.38 -16.37 -6.22
C ASP A 106 14.25 -15.58 -5.52
N TRP A 107 13.99 -14.36 -6.02
CA TRP A 107 12.98 -13.47 -5.45
C TRP A 107 11.58 -14.10 -5.58
N LYS A 108 10.81 -14.12 -4.49
CA LYS A 108 9.43 -14.67 -4.48
C LYS A 108 8.44 -13.64 -3.97
N LEU A 109 7.28 -13.58 -4.60
CA LEU A 109 6.23 -12.63 -4.25
C LEU A 109 5.79 -12.88 -2.79
N SER A 110 5.81 -11.80 -1.99
CA SER A 110 5.40 -11.82 -0.58
C SER A 110 4.06 -11.13 -0.40
N ASN A 111 3.89 -9.96 -0.99
CA ASN A 111 2.61 -9.26 -1.00
C ASN A 111 2.48 -8.33 -2.20
N ILE A 112 1.23 -7.96 -2.49
CA ILE A 112 0.89 -6.84 -3.38
C ILE A 112 -0.03 -5.88 -2.63
N LYS A 113 0.03 -4.60 -2.99
CA LYS A 113 -0.81 -3.55 -2.41
C LYS A 113 -1.58 -2.85 -3.52
N PHE A 114 -2.89 -2.79 -3.35
CA PHE A 114 -3.83 -2.01 -4.15
C PHE A 114 -4.20 -0.76 -3.37
N GLU A 115 -4.04 0.41 -3.99
CA GLU A 115 -4.37 1.69 -3.37
C GLU A 115 -5.32 2.47 -4.28
N VAL A 116 -6.38 3.00 -3.67
CA VAL A 116 -7.38 3.83 -4.34
C VAL A 116 -7.59 5.12 -3.56
N LYS A 117 -7.69 6.25 -4.27
CA LYS A 117 -7.95 7.57 -3.68
C LYS A 117 -8.85 8.41 -4.57
N LEU A 118 -9.31 9.55 -4.06
CA LEU A 118 -10.10 10.48 -4.86
C LEU A 118 -9.24 11.11 -5.94
N LYS A 119 -9.74 11.13 -7.18
CA LYS A 119 -8.99 11.63 -8.33
C LYS A 119 -8.71 13.13 -8.26
N ASP A 120 -9.70 13.89 -7.80
CA ASP A 120 -9.65 15.34 -7.80
C ASP A 120 -10.42 15.90 -6.59
N PRO A 121 -9.77 16.05 -5.43
CA PRO A 121 -10.40 16.61 -4.23
C PRO A 121 -10.82 18.07 -4.40
N SER A 122 -10.17 18.82 -5.29
CA SER A 122 -10.48 20.25 -5.50
C SER A 122 -11.87 20.48 -6.08
N LYS A 123 -12.42 19.48 -6.79
CA LYS A 123 -13.81 19.48 -7.28
C LYS A 123 -14.85 19.32 -6.18
N ILE A 124 -14.48 18.77 -5.03
CA ILE A 124 -15.35 18.71 -3.86
C ILE A 124 -15.24 20.04 -3.10
N ASP A 125 -14.01 20.44 -2.77
CA ASP A 125 -13.73 21.71 -2.14
C ASP A 125 -12.27 22.11 -2.44
N PRO A 126 -12.03 23.31 -3.00
CA PRO A 126 -10.68 23.76 -3.36
C PRO A 126 -9.75 23.97 -2.15
N LEU A 127 -10.28 24.05 -0.93
CA LEU A 127 -9.49 24.16 0.30
C LEU A 127 -8.93 22.81 0.78
N ILE A 128 -9.36 21.68 0.19
CA ILE A 128 -8.80 20.36 0.54
C ILE A 128 -7.33 20.30 0.09
N THR A 129 -6.43 20.21 1.06
CA THR A 129 -4.97 20.19 0.85
C THR A 129 -4.38 18.79 1.02
N GLU A 130 -5.08 17.89 1.71
CA GLU A 130 -4.66 16.50 1.90
C GLU A 130 -5.72 15.51 1.42
N ASN A 131 -5.28 14.43 0.77
CA ASN A 131 -6.16 13.43 0.15
C ASN A 131 -5.68 12.02 0.50
N PHE A 132 -6.43 11.35 1.37
CA PHE A 132 -6.10 10.04 1.90
C PHE A 132 -6.99 8.96 1.28
N GLY A 133 -6.34 8.01 0.61
CA GLY A 133 -6.97 6.84 0.04
C GLY A 133 -7.17 5.70 1.03
N VAL A 134 -7.47 4.53 0.47
CA VAL A 134 -7.56 3.23 1.15
C VAL A 134 -6.61 2.25 0.48
N GLU A 135 -5.95 1.44 1.29
CA GLU A 135 -5.05 0.37 0.85
C GLU A 135 -5.64 -1.00 1.19
N ALA A 136 -5.59 -1.93 0.22
CA ALA A 136 -5.79 -3.35 0.44
C ALA A 136 -4.50 -4.13 0.09
N THR A 137 -4.00 -4.88 1.08
CA THR A 137 -2.78 -5.69 0.95
C THR A 137 -3.14 -7.17 0.87
N PHE A 138 -2.59 -7.87 -0.12
CA PHE A 138 -2.74 -9.31 -0.31
C PHE A 138 -1.41 -9.99 -0.04
N VAL A 139 -1.36 -10.86 0.97
CA VAL A 139 -0.15 -11.50 1.49
C VAL A 139 -0.12 -12.97 1.08
N PHE A 140 0.89 -13.34 0.30
CA PHE A 140 1.06 -14.68 -0.29
C PHE A 140 2.01 -15.57 0.52
N ASP A 141 2.90 -14.97 1.32
CA ASP A 141 3.89 -15.70 2.12
C ASP A 141 3.61 -15.59 3.63
N ASN A 142 4.43 -16.24 4.46
CA ASN A 142 4.25 -16.26 5.92
C ASN A 142 4.81 -15.03 6.65
N ASN A 143 5.09 -13.95 5.93
CA ASN A 143 5.62 -12.76 6.55
C ASN A 143 4.58 -11.64 6.60
N ALA A 144 4.56 -10.90 7.72
CA ALA A 144 3.75 -9.69 7.81
C ALA A 144 4.19 -8.64 6.76
N PRO A 145 3.23 -7.93 6.13
CA PRO A 145 3.53 -6.78 5.31
C PRO A 145 4.11 -5.63 6.17
N GLN A 146 4.59 -4.57 5.53
CA GLN A 146 5.25 -3.46 6.25
C GLN A 146 4.27 -2.61 7.05
N VAL A 147 3.08 -2.40 6.50
CA VAL A 147 1.94 -1.79 7.19
C VAL A 147 1.01 -2.93 7.55
N PHE A 148 0.84 -3.18 8.85
CA PHE A 148 0.10 -4.32 9.36
C PHE A 148 -0.39 -4.00 10.78
N ASP A 149 -1.69 -4.20 11.03
CA ASP A 149 -2.34 -3.97 12.31
C ASP A 149 -2.39 -5.23 13.21
N GLY A 150 -1.89 -6.37 12.71
CA GLY A 150 -1.96 -7.65 13.42
C GLY A 150 -3.04 -8.60 12.91
N GLY A 151 -4.01 -8.10 12.14
CA GLY A 151 -5.17 -8.85 11.67
C GLY A 151 -5.07 -9.34 10.23
N TYR A 152 -5.41 -10.60 9.98
CA TYR A 152 -5.57 -11.15 8.62
C TYR A 152 -7.00 -11.62 8.38
N GLU A 153 -7.57 -11.23 7.25
CA GLU A 153 -8.69 -11.96 6.67
C GLU A 153 -8.14 -13.10 5.78
N LYS A 154 -8.36 -14.35 6.20
CA LYS A 154 -7.85 -15.52 5.48
C LYS A 154 -8.75 -15.83 4.29
N LYS A 155 -8.16 -15.96 3.10
CA LYS A 155 -8.84 -16.32 1.86
C LYS A 155 -8.08 -17.40 1.10
N SER A 156 -8.78 -18.19 0.30
CA SER A 156 -8.18 -19.25 -0.50
C SER A 156 -8.80 -19.30 -1.90
N GLY A 157 -7.99 -19.65 -2.91
CA GLY A 157 -8.42 -19.69 -4.31
C GLY A 157 -8.55 -18.29 -4.91
N ASN A 158 -9.35 -18.17 -5.98
CA ASN A 158 -9.60 -16.89 -6.62
C ASN A 158 -10.35 -15.94 -5.66
N ILE A 159 -9.89 -14.70 -5.60
CA ILE A 159 -10.39 -13.69 -4.67
C ILE A 159 -11.32 -12.74 -5.40
N ASN A 160 -12.52 -12.54 -4.86
CA ASN A 160 -13.48 -11.55 -5.34
C ASN A 160 -13.99 -10.78 -4.12
N GLU A 161 -13.60 -9.52 -3.97
CA GLU A 161 -13.95 -8.71 -2.80
C GLU A 161 -14.56 -7.37 -3.21
N THR A 162 -15.47 -6.89 -2.38
CA THR A 162 -16.04 -5.55 -2.51
C THR A 162 -15.52 -4.64 -1.41
N LEU A 163 -14.92 -3.52 -1.81
CA LEU A 163 -14.54 -2.44 -0.91
C LEU A 163 -15.62 -1.36 -0.94
N ILE A 164 -16.44 -1.31 0.11
CA ILE A 164 -17.41 -0.23 0.30
C ILE A 164 -16.69 0.95 0.96
N LEU A 165 -16.67 2.08 0.27
CA LEU A 165 -15.91 3.26 0.67
C LEU A 165 -16.84 4.46 0.88
N PHE A 166 -16.68 5.12 2.03
CA PHE A 166 -17.43 6.33 2.39
C PHE A 166 -16.53 7.56 2.40
N PRO A 167 -16.96 8.71 1.84
CA PRO A 167 -16.20 9.94 1.94
C PRO A 167 -16.28 10.58 3.33
N LEU A 168 -15.15 11.07 3.82
CA LEU A 168 -15.03 11.93 4.99
C LEU A 168 -14.29 13.21 4.60
N ILE A 169 -14.87 14.35 4.94
CA ILE A 169 -14.19 15.65 4.90
C ILE A 169 -13.90 16.06 6.34
N SER A 170 -12.66 16.43 6.63
CA SER A 170 -12.25 16.84 7.97
C SER A 170 -11.60 18.21 7.97
N GLU A 171 -11.96 19.03 8.95
CA GLU A 171 -11.35 20.35 9.19
C GLU A 171 -10.66 20.36 10.54
N PHE A 172 -9.37 20.69 10.54
CA PHE A 172 -8.56 20.88 11.74
C PHE A 172 -8.15 22.34 11.82
N PHE A 173 -8.19 22.89 13.03
CA PHE A 173 -7.90 24.30 13.29
C PHE A 173 -6.72 24.50 14.25
N LEU A 174 -6.35 23.46 14.99
CA LEU A 174 -5.22 23.51 15.92
C LEU A 174 -3.92 23.38 15.12
N ASN A 175 -2.95 24.26 15.41
CA ASN A 175 -1.66 24.33 14.72
C ASN A 175 -1.74 24.72 13.22
N GLY A 176 -2.80 25.43 12.84
CA GLY A 176 -3.05 25.84 11.46
C GLY A 176 -4.34 25.24 10.92
N TYR A 177 -4.89 25.85 9.88
CA TYR A 177 -6.06 25.32 9.20
C TYR A 177 -5.64 24.24 8.19
N VAL A 178 -6.18 23.04 8.36
CA VAL A 178 -6.04 21.94 7.41
C VAL A 178 -7.42 21.40 7.09
N LYS A 179 -7.73 21.32 5.80
CA LYS A 179 -8.89 20.59 5.30
C LYS A 179 -8.41 19.40 4.50
N GLN A 180 -8.93 18.23 4.83
CA GLN A 180 -8.54 16.97 4.21
C GLN A 180 -9.76 16.17 3.75
N PHE A 181 -9.55 15.37 2.71
CA PHE A 181 -10.46 14.32 2.26
C PHE A 181 -9.88 12.95 2.64
N ARG A 182 -10.74 12.04 3.07
CA ARG A 182 -10.37 10.65 3.36
C ARG A 182 -11.45 9.69 2.87
N LEU A 183 -11.04 8.58 2.27
CA LEU A 183 -11.90 7.41 2.08
C LEU A 183 -11.91 6.57 3.37
N ILE A 184 -13.11 6.31 3.89
CA ILE A 184 -13.34 5.45 5.06
C ILE A 184 -13.74 4.07 4.56
N ALA A 185 -12.99 3.06 4.99
CA ALA A 185 -13.27 1.66 4.75
C ALA A 185 -13.57 0.93 6.07
N LYS A 186 -13.86 -0.38 5.97
CA LYS A 186 -14.20 -1.21 7.13
C LYS A 186 -13.15 -1.16 8.24
N ASN A 187 -11.88 -1.20 7.85
CA ASN A 187 -10.73 -1.09 8.74
C ASN A 187 -9.74 -0.08 8.15
N GLU A 188 -8.90 0.52 8.99
CA GLU A 188 -7.82 1.41 8.53
C GLU A 188 -6.80 0.68 7.64
N THR A 189 -6.50 -0.58 7.96
CA THR A 189 -5.67 -1.46 7.16
C THR A 189 -6.47 -2.68 6.73
N ILE A 190 -6.57 -2.93 5.42
CA ILE A 190 -7.22 -4.13 4.89
C ILE A 190 -6.15 -5.12 4.47
N THR A 191 -6.00 -6.21 5.22
CA THR A 191 -4.98 -7.24 4.94
C THR A 191 -5.61 -8.60 4.73
N TYR A 192 -5.51 -9.10 3.49
CA TYR A 192 -5.91 -10.46 3.14
C TYR A 192 -4.70 -11.39 3.18
N LYS A 193 -4.79 -12.47 3.95
CA LYS A 193 -3.86 -13.60 3.85
C LYS A 193 -4.41 -14.56 2.80
N VAL A 194 -3.76 -14.61 1.64
CA VAL A 194 -4.25 -15.39 0.49
C VAL A 194 -3.47 -16.69 0.35
N LYS A 195 -4.19 -17.78 0.05
CA LYS A 195 -3.63 -19.10 -0.26
C LYS A 195 -4.06 -19.53 -1.66
N ASN A 196 -3.12 -19.94 -2.50
CA ASN A 196 -3.39 -20.45 -3.86
C ASN A 196 -4.22 -19.48 -4.73
N ALA A 197 -4.07 -18.17 -4.53
CA ALA A 197 -4.77 -17.16 -5.31
C ALA A 197 -3.99 -16.86 -6.60
N LYS A 198 -4.61 -17.17 -7.75
CA LYS A 198 -4.09 -16.79 -9.07
C LYS A 198 -4.80 -15.58 -9.66
N ASN A 199 -6.06 -15.35 -9.27
CA ASN A 199 -6.85 -14.21 -9.69
C ASN A 199 -7.35 -13.44 -8.47
N ILE A 200 -7.21 -12.13 -8.50
CA ILE A 200 -7.72 -11.20 -7.50
C ILE A 200 -8.53 -10.14 -8.22
N ASN A 201 -9.83 -10.09 -7.92
CA ASN A 201 -10.76 -9.13 -8.49
C ASN A 201 -11.35 -8.28 -7.37
N ILE A 202 -11.21 -6.96 -7.48
CA ILE A 202 -11.74 -6.00 -6.50
C ILE A 202 -12.82 -5.16 -7.12
N PHE A 203 -13.97 -5.07 -6.46
CA PHE A 203 -15.03 -4.13 -6.80
C PHE A 203 -15.01 -2.98 -5.79
N VAL A 204 -14.83 -1.74 -6.26
CA VAL A 204 -14.88 -0.57 -5.38
C VAL A 204 -16.29 0.05 -5.45
N ASP A 205 -17.02 -0.04 -4.35
CA ASP A 205 -18.33 0.57 -4.17
C ASP A 205 -18.18 1.90 -3.43
N TYR A 206 -17.99 2.98 -4.19
CA TYR A 206 -17.82 4.32 -3.63
C TYR A 206 -19.17 5.01 -3.40
N LYS A 207 -19.55 5.16 -2.12
CA LYS A 207 -20.77 5.83 -1.69
C LYS A 207 -20.62 7.35 -1.70
N SER A 208 -20.40 7.94 -2.88
CA SER A 208 -20.11 9.37 -3.05
C SER A 208 -21.12 10.33 -2.40
N SER A 209 -22.41 9.97 -2.36
CA SER A 209 -23.47 10.77 -1.71
C SER A 209 -23.48 10.67 -0.18
N MET A 210 -22.71 9.74 0.40
CA MET A 210 -22.73 9.43 1.83
C MET A 210 -21.57 10.11 2.56
N THR A 211 -21.43 11.42 2.38
CA THR A 211 -20.33 12.20 2.95
C THR A 211 -20.54 12.49 4.44
N SER A 212 -19.53 12.15 5.25
CA SER A 212 -19.43 12.59 6.65
C SER A 212 -18.54 13.83 6.77
N TYR A 213 -18.78 14.62 7.80
CA TYR A 213 -17.96 15.80 8.12
C TYR A 213 -17.43 15.72 9.53
N PHE A 214 -16.13 15.92 9.69
CA PHE A 214 -15.48 16.09 11.00
C PHE A 214 -15.04 17.55 11.14
N ILE A 215 -15.46 18.19 12.23
CA ILE A 215 -15.14 19.58 12.54
C ILE A 215 -14.35 19.59 13.85
N GLY A 216 -13.04 19.79 13.74
CA GLY A 216 -12.14 19.88 14.87
C GLY A 216 -12.42 21.09 15.77
N VAL A 217 -11.92 21.03 17.00
CA VAL A 217 -12.04 22.16 17.93
C VAL A 217 -11.15 23.33 17.47
N LYS A 218 -11.66 24.56 17.60
CA LYS A 218 -10.93 25.79 17.24
C LYS A 218 -9.94 26.25 18.31
N LYS A 219 -10.15 25.84 19.56
CA LYS A 219 -9.31 26.17 20.72
C LYS A 219 -9.14 24.93 21.58
N LYS A 220 -7.94 24.75 22.13
CA LYS A 220 -7.61 23.63 23.02
C LYS A 220 -8.14 23.94 24.42
N GLU A 221 -9.28 23.35 24.76
CA GLU A 221 -9.96 23.47 26.06
C GLU A 221 -10.42 22.07 26.48
N ASN A 222 -10.29 21.72 27.77
CA ASN A 222 -10.41 20.33 28.24
C ASN A 222 -11.78 19.67 27.96
N ASP A 223 -12.84 20.47 27.88
CA ASP A 223 -14.23 19.99 27.73
C ASP A 223 -14.78 20.13 26.31
N LYS A 224 -14.03 20.76 25.39
CA LYS A 224 -14.47 20.91 24.00
C LYS A 224 -14.17 19.64 23.22
N MET A 225 -15.22 19.09 22.61
CA MET A 225 -15.13 17.95 21.70
C MET A 225 -15.29 18.42 20.25
N ALA A 226 -14.71 17.66 19.33
CA ALA A 226 -14.97 17.84 17.92
C ALA A 226 -16.41 17.44 17.59
N THR A 227 -16.92 17.91 16.46
CA THR A 227 -18.25 17.52 15.97
C THR A 227 -18.11 16.64 14.75
N LEU A 228 -18.68 15.44 14.80
CA LEU A 228 -18.84 14.55 13.66
C LEU A 228 -20.30 14.60 13.17
N ILE A 229 -20.49 14.84 11.88
CA ILE A 229 -21.79 14.91 11.21
C ILE A 229 -21.88 13.75 10.23
N TYR A 230 -22.85 12.86 10.45
CA TYR A 230 -23.12 11.72 9.59
C TYR A 230 -23.96 12.12 8.37
N PRO A 231 -24.01 11.30 7.30
CA PRO A 231 -24.72 11.64 6.07
C PRO A 231 -26.23 11.90 6.24
N ASN A 232 -26.85 11.35 7.28
CA ASN A 232 -28.26 11.60 7.62
C ASN A 232 -28.49 12.86 8.47
N GLY A 233 -27.46 13.69 8.68
CA GLY A 233 -27.51 14.90 9.49
C GLY A 233 -27.36 14.69 10.99
N LYS A 234 -27.26 13.45 11.48
CA LYS A 234 -27.00 13.17 12.91
C LYS A 234 -25.63 13.74 13.30
N LYS A 235 -25.60 14.47 14.40
CA LYS A 235 -24.38 15.04 14.98
C LYS A 235 -23.94 14.26 16.20
N GLU A 236 -22.63 14.18 16.40
CA GLU A 236 -22.00 13.52 17.53
C GLU A 236 -20.82 14.36 18.02
N TYR A 237 -20.75 14.59 19.32
CA TYR A 237 -19.60 15.24 19.94
C TYR A 237 -18.63 14.16 20.38
N THR A 238 -17.41 14.17 19.84
CA THR A 238 -16.49 13.06 19.99
C THR A 238 -15.02 13.51 20.05
N ARG A 239 -14.18 12.62 20.59
CA ARG A 239 -12.72 12.70 20.49
C ARG A 239 -12.19 11.86 19.33
N GLU A 240 -13.02 10.99 18.77
CA GLU A 240 -12.69 10.17 17.60
C GLU A 240 -12.67 11.03 16.35
N ILE A 241 -11.65 10.85 15.52
CA ILE A 241 -11.45 11.61 14.28
C ILE A 241 -12.19 11.00 13.09
N PHE A 242 -12.61 9.74 13.19
CA PHE A 242 -13.25 8.99 12.11
C PHE A 242 -14.69 8.61 12.48
N PRO A 243 -15.61 8.58 11.51
CA PRO A 243 -16.94 8.07 11.72
C PRO A 243 -16.93 6.56 11.94
N ASP A 244 -17.88 6.08 12.74
CA ASP A 244 -18.13 4.65 12.89
C ASP A 244 -18.60 4.06 11.55
N TYR A 245 -17.81 3.13 11.01
CA TYR A 245 -18.06 2.49 9.73
C TYR A 245 -19.36 1.67 9.72
N LYS A 246 -19.69 0.96 10.80
CA LYS A 246 -20.92 0.17 10.89
C LYS A 246 -22.15 1.08 10.84
N LYS A 247 -22.09 2.20 11.54
CA LYS A 247 -23.15 3.23 11.50
C LYS A 247 -23.30 3.84 10.10
N LEU A 248 -22.20 4.04 9.36
CA LEU A 248 -22.28 4.48 7.96
C LEU A 248 -22.96 3.46 7.05
N LEU A 249 -22.66 2.17 7.22
CA LEU A 249 -23.34 1.09 6.49
C LEU A 249 -24.85 1.10 6.78
N GLU A 250 -25.25 1.13 8.05
CA GLU A 250 -26.67 1.13 8.47
C GLU A 250 -27.44 2.32 7.86
N ILE A 251 -26.83 3.52 7.84
CA ILE A 251 -27.43 4.70 7.22
C ILE A 251 -27.52 4.54 5.69
N SER A 252 -26.48 3.98 5.05
CA SER A 252 -26.47 3.76 3.61
C SER A 252 -27.55 2.77 3.17
N GLU A 253 -27.76 1.69 3.92
CA GLU A 253 -28.76 0.67 3.63
C GLU A 253 -30.18 1.23 3.80
N SER A 254 -30.41 2.01 4.88
CA SER A 254 -31.70 2.66 5.13
C SER A 254 -32.09 3.68 4.06
N ASN A 255 -31.11 4.37 3.47
CA ASN A 255 -31.35 5.33 2.38
C ASN A 255 -31.68 4.65 1.04
N ASN A 256 -31.17 3.43 0.79
CA ASN A 256 -31.47 2.68 -0.43
C ASN A 256 -32.89 2.06 -0.44
N MET A 257 -33.59 2.10 0.69
CA MET A 257 -34.97 1.60 0.84
C MET A 257 -36.04 2.70 0.67
N LYS A 258 -35.64 3.94 0.40
CA LYS A 258 -36.53 5.09 0.15
C LYS A 258 -36.42 5.53 -1.30
#